data_AF-A0A1F8ZS34-F1
#
_entry.id   AF-A0A1F8ZS34-F1
#
_cell.length_a   1.000
_cell.length_b   1.000
_cell.length_c   1.000
_cell.angle_alpha   90.00
_cell.angle_beta   90.00
_cell.angle_gamma   90.00
#
_symmetry.space_group_name_H-M   'P 1'
#
loop_
_entity.id
_entity.type
_entity.pdbx_description
1 polymer ?
#
loop_
_entity_poly.entity_id
_entity_poly.type
_entity_poly.pdbx_seq_one_letter_code
_entity_poly.pdbx_strand_id
1 'polypeptide(L)'
;MVRIAVRDNPFFEASDIEIKRGGRSYSVVTLRTLHEMHPGTEISFIVGTDSFNDITTWCEYEELFKLTNFIVIPRQGYPVKKIGEVLPVELARKFWYDAERGVYANNYGTFVTYMETTLFGISASKIRATIKEGGSVRYILPKGVEDYIIKNSLYR
;
A
#
# COMPACT_ATOMS: atom_id res chain seq x y z
N MET A 1 14.69 5.99 -7.57
CA MET A 1 14.38 6.50 -6.21
C MET A 1 13.99 5.39 -5.24
N VAL A 2 12.95 4.58 -5.50
CA VAL A 2 12.53 3.50 -4.57
C VAL A 2 13.67 2.54 -4.21
N ARG A 3 14.40 2.00 -5.20
CA ARG A 3 15.62 1.18 -4.98
C ARG A 3 16.70 1.84 -4.12
N ILE A 4 16.75 3.18 -4.08
CA ILE A 4 17.68 3.92 -3.23
C ILE A 4 17.12 3.97 -1.80
N ALA A 5 15.81 4.22 -1.67
CA ALA A 5 15.13 4.32 -0.38
C ALA A 5 15.19 3.03 0.45
N VAL A 6 15.14 1.87 -0.21
CA VAL A 6 15.05 0.56 0.47
C VAL A 6 16.39 -0.18 0.60
N ARG A 7 17.48 0.36 0.05
CA ARG A 7 18.75 -0.36 -0.13
C ARG A 7 19.34 -0.93 1.16
N ASP A 8 19.20 -0.19 2.25
CA ASP A 8 19.82 -0.52 3.54
C ASP A 8 18.85 -1.25 4.48
N ASN A 9 17.67 -1.67 3.98
CA ASN A 9 16.68 -2.43 4.74
C ASN A 9 16.58 -3.86 4.20
N PRO A 10 17.05 -4.89 4.95
CA PRO A 10 17.08 -6.28 4.48
C PRO A 10 15.68 -6.89 4.30
N PHE A 11 14.63 -6.24 4.80
CA PHE A 11 13.25 -6.71 4.69
C PHE A 11 12.51 -6.15 3.48
N PHE A 12 13.14 -5.27 2.69
CA PHE A 12 12.49 -4.60 1.56
C PHE A 12 13.17 -4.90 0.22
N GLU A 13 12.33 -5.15 -0.79
CA GLU A 13 12.73 -5.25 -2.18
C GLU A 13 11.88 -4.31 -3.04
N ALA A 14 12.50 -3.72 -4.08
CA ALA A 14 11.80 -2.89 -5.06
C ALA A 14 11.58 -3.67 -6.36
N SER A 15 10.34 -4.10 -6.58
CA SER A 15 9.91 -4.77 -7.80
C SER A 15 9.56 -3.76 -8.91
N ASP A 16 9.98 -4.05 -10.15
CA ASP A 16 9.65 -3.27 -11.35
C ASP A 16 8.72 -4.03 -12.32
N ILE A 17 8.06 -5.10 -11.85
CA ILE A 17 7.22 -5.98 -12.68
C ILE A 17 6.13 -5.22 -13.43
N GLU A 18 5.49 -4.24 -12.79
CA GLU A 18 4.44 -3.45 -13.41
C GLU A 18 4.99 -2.52 -14.50
N ILE A 19 6.15 -1.91 -14.26
CA ILE A 19 6.82 -1.01 -15.21
C ILE A 19 7.27 -1.81 -16.43
N LYS A 20 7.84 -3.00 -16.22
CA LYS A 20 8.30 -3.89 -17.29
C LYS A 20 7.14 -4.45 -18.11
N ARG A 21 6.01 -4.79 -17.46
CA ARG A 21 4.79 -5.23 -18.15
C ARG A 21 4.24 -4.14 -19.07
N GLY A 22 4.37 -2.87 -18.67
CA GLY A 22 3.86 -1.73 -19.42
C GLY A 22 2.33 -1.65 -19.43
N GLY A 23 1.79 -0.62 -20.08
CA GLY A 23 0.35 -0.36 -20.12
C GLY A 23 -0.23 0.08 -18.77
N ARG A 24 -1.53 -0.13 -18.58
CA ARG A 24 -2.21 0.18 -17.32
C ARG A 24 -1.94 -0.93 -16.30
N SER A 25 -1.57 -0.54 -15.08
CA SER A 25 -1.46 -1.47 -13.95
C SER A 25 -2.81 -1.71 -13.28
N TYR A 26 -3.12 -2.98 -13.04
CA TYR A 26 -4.23 -3.41 -12.20
C TYR A 26 -3.68 -4.33 -11.10
N SER A 27 -4.03 -4.05 -9.84
CA SER A 27 -3.54 -4.81 -8.68
C SER A 27 -3.83 -6.30 -8.78
N VAL A 28 -4.98 -6.69 -9.35
CA VAL A 28 -5.36 -8.10 -9.56
C VAL A 28 -4.38 -8.82 -10.49
N VAL A 29 -3.94 -8.16 -11.57
CA VAL A 29 -2.98 -8.71 -12.52
C VAL A 29 -1.62 -8.85 -11.85
N THR A 30 -1.20 -7.84 -11.09
CA THR A 30 0.06 -7.89 -10.33
C THR A 30 0.07 -9.01 -9.30
N LEU A 31 -1.01 -9.20 -8.55
CA LEU A 31 -1.13 -10.31 -7.58
C LEU A 31 -1.11 -11.69 -8.25
N ARG A 32 -1.79 -11.86 -9.39
CA ARG A 32 -1.72 -13.11 -10.17
C ARG A 32 -0.28 -13.41 -10.60
N THR A 33 0.42 -12.42 -11.17
CA THR A 33 1.83 -12.56 -11.55
C THR A 33 2.72 -12.91 -10.36
N LEU A 34 2.49 -12.30 -9.19
CA LEU A 34 3.28 -12.63 -7.98
C LEU A 34 3.04 -14.07 -7.50
N HIS A 35 1.81 -14.58 -7.57
CA HIS A 35 1.51 -15.98 -7.26
C HIS A 35 2.18 -16.96 -8.22
N GLU A 36 2.23 -16.63 -9.51
CA GLU A 36 2.95 -17.42 -10.52
C GLU A 36 4.46 -17.43 -10.25
N MET A 37 5.03 -16.28 -9.86
CA MET A 37 6.45 -16.13 -9.55
C MET A 37 6.86 -16.78 -8.23
N HIS A 38 5.95 -16.84 -7.25
CA HIS A 38 6.21 -17.34 -5.90
C HIS A 38 5.16 -18.37 -5.45
N PRO A 39 5.09 -19.55 -6.10
CA PRO A 39 4.06 -20.54 -5.78
C PRO A 39 4.10 -20.98 -4.32
N GLY A 40 2.93 -21.05 -3.69
CA GLY A 40 2.79 -21.47 -2.28
C GLY A 40 3.15 -20.39 -1.26
N THR A 41 3.48 -19.17 -1.69
CA THR A 41 3.76 -18.06 -0.78
C THR A 41 2.47 -17.35 -0.38
N GLU A 42 2.30 -17.10 0.92
CA GLU A 42 1.22 -16.23 1.40
C GLU A 42 1.57 -14.77 1.08
N ILE A 43 0.68 -14.09 0.37
CA ILE A 43 0.86 -12.69 -0.02
C ILE A 43 -0.10 -11.83 0.81
N SER A 44 0.44 -10.74 1.36
CA SER A 44 -0.34 -9.69 2.03
C SER A 44 -0.15 -8.36 1.31
N PHE A 45 -1.27 -7.68 1.00
CA PHE A 45 -1.30 -6.37 0.35
C PHE A 45 -1.48 -5.27 1.40
N ILE A 46 -0.45 -4.44 1.54
CA ILE A 46 -0.47 -3.29 2.45
C ILE A 46 -1.07 -2.07 1.73
N VAL A 47 -2.08 -1.45 2.33
CA VAL A 47 -2.81 -0.33 1.72
C VAL A 47 -3.26 0.69 2.77
N GLY A 48 -3.31 1.96 2.40
CA GLY A 48 -3.86 3.00 3.27
C GLY A 48 -5.38 2.93 3.40
N THR A 49 -5.93 3.39 4.52
CA THR A 49 -7.39 3.47 4.77
C THR A 49 -8.14 4.20 3.67
N ASP A 50 -7.56 5.26 3.10
CA ASP A 50 -8.16 6.03 2.00
C ASP A 50 -8.38 5.15 0.76
N SER A 51 -7.36 4.42 0.34
CA SER A 51 -7.43 3.54 -0.83
C SER A 51 -8.30 2.31 -0.57
N PHE A 52 -8.33 1.80 0.67
CA PHE A 52 -9.17 0.66 1.04
C PHE A 52 -10.66 1.00 1.08
N ASN A 53 -11.04 2.23 1.44
CA ASN A 53 -12.45 2.65 1.40
C ASN A 53 -13.02 2.60 -0.04
N ASP A 54 -12.17 2.84 -1.04
CA ASP A 54 -12.54 2.81 -2.46
C ASP A 54 -12.24 1.45 -3.13
N ILE A 55 -11.91 0.40 -2.35
CA ILE A 55 -11.46 -0.89 -2.89
C ILE A 55 -12.48 -1.53 -3.84
N THR A 56 -13.77 -1.31 -3.62
CA THR A 56 -14.88 -1.84 -4.45
C THR A 56 -14.92 -1.22 -5.85
N THR A 57 -14.20 -0.10 -6.06
CA THR A 57 -14.05 0.53 -7.38
C THR A 57 -12.89 -0.06 -8.19
N TRP A 58 -12.05 -0.91 -7.59
CA TRP A 58 -10.89 -1.48 -8.25
C TRP A 58 -11.28 -2.56 -9.26
N CYS A 59 -10.47 -2.71 -10.29
CA CYS A 59 -10.65 -3.74 -11.31
C CYS A 59 -10.63 -5.14 -10.66
N GLU A 60 -11.70 -5.90 -10.88
CA GLU A 60 -11.90 -7.24 -10.31
C GLU A 60 -11.73 -7.27 -8.78
N TYR A 61 -12.26 -6.28 -8.06
CA TYR A 61 -12.03 -6.15 -6.60
C TYR A 61 -12.37 -7.42 -5.80
N GLU A 62 -13.39 -8.18 -6.21
CA GLU A 62 -13.76 -9.42 -5.52
C GLU A 62 -12.65 -10.48 -5.59
N GLU A 63 -11.91 -10.50 -6.70
CA GLU A 63 -10.81 -11.43 -6.90
C GLU A 63 -9.61 -11.09 -6.01
N LEU A 64 -9.40 -9.81 -5.71
CA LEU A 64 -8.34 -9.40 -4.79
C LEU A 64 -8.47 -10.11 -3.44
N PHE A 65 -9.70 -10.25 -2.92
CA PHE A 65 -9.97 -10.94 -1.67
C PHE A 65 -9.82 -12.46 -1.76
N LYS A 66 -9.58 -13.04 -2.93
CA LYS A 66 -9.16 -14.45 -3.06
C LYS A 66 -7.65 -14.59 -3.14
N LEU A 67 -6.97 -13.57 -3.66
CA LEU A 67 -5.54 -13.61 -3.95
C LEU A 67 -4.67 -13.16 -2.80
N THR A 68 -5.16 -12.36 -1.85
CA THR A 68 -4.28 -11.75 -0.85
C THR A 68 -4.98 -11.43 0.46
N ASN A 69 -4.22 -11.44 1.54
CA ASN A 69 -4.62 -10.79 2.79
C ASN A 69 -4.47 -9.27 2.64
N PHE A 70 -5.30 -8.48 3.31
CA PHE A 70 -5.18 -7.03 3.34
C PHE A 70 -4.71 -6.53 4.70
N ILE A 71 -3.65 -5.73 4.70
CA ILE A 71 -3.17 -5.00 5.87
C ILE A 71 -3.47 -3.52 5.64
N VAL A 72 -4.48 -3.02 6.34
CA VAL A 72 -4.94 -1.64 6.21
C VAL A 72 -4.23 -0.77 7.24
N ILE A 73 -3.48 0.22 6.77
CA ILE A 73 -2.77 1.17 7.63
C ILE A 73 -3.50 2.52 7.68
N PRO A 74 -3.58 3.17 8.86
CA PRO A 74 -4.23 4.46 8.99
C PRO A 74 -3.46 5.54 8.24
N ARG A 75 -4.19 6.55 7.75
CA ARG A 75 -3.64 7.71 7.07
C ARG A 75 -4.17 8.99 7.70
N GLN A 76 -3.31 10.00 7.84
CA GLN A 76 -3.71 11.27 8.43
C GLN A 76 -4.89 11.88 7.64
N GLY A 77 -5.91 12.36 8.35
CA GLY A 77 -7.14 12.88 7.76
C GLY A 77 -8.24 11.83 7.57
N TYR A 78 -7.94 10.55 7.78
CA TYR A 78 -8.92 9.47 7.85
C TYR A 78 -8.92 8.93 9.27
N PRO A 79 -10.07 8.98 9.99
CA PRO A 79 -10.14 8.45 11.34
C PRO A 79 -9.72 6.98 11.32
N VAL A 80 -8.90 6.59 12.30
CA VAL A 80 -8.52 5.20 12.51
C VAL A 80 -9.80 4.45 12.81
N LYS A 81 -10.26 3.65 11.83
CA LYS A 81 -11.30 2.67 12.10
C LYS A 81 -10.71 1.68 13.09
N LYS A 82 -11.22 1.66 14.33
CA LYS A 82 -10.80 0.67 15.33
C LYS A 82 -11.06 -0.74 14.81
N ILE A 83 -10.37 -1.72 15.36
CA ILE A 83 -10.75 -3.13 15.17
C ILE A 83 -12.23 -3.27 15.59
N GLY A 84 -13.10 -3.60 14.62
CA GLY A 84 -14.57 -3.57 14.79
C GLY A 84 -15.29 -2.50 13.95
N GLU A 85 -14.60 -1.50 13.41
CA GLU A 85 -15.18 -0.45 12.57
C GLU A 85 -15.15 -0.82 11.08
N VAL A 86 -16.31 -0.62 10.45
CA VAL A 86 -16.86 -1.44 9.37
C VAL A 86 -16.00 -1.45 8.10
N LEU A 87 -15.80 -2.66 7.59
CA LEU A 87 -15.54 -2.91 6.17
C LEU A 87 -16.49 -2.06 5.29
N PRO A 88 -16.13 -1.71 4.05
CA PRO A 88 -17.10 -1.26 3.06
C PRO A 88 -18.38 -2.11 3.11
N VAL A 89 -19.55 -1.46 3.01
CA VAL A 89 -20.86 -2.13 3.21
C VAL A 89 -21.02 -3.33 2.29
N GLU A 90 -20.49 -3.22 1.08
CA GLU A 90 -20.46 -4.27 0.06
C GLU A 90 -19.68 -5.52 0.51
N LEU A 91 -18.66 -5.33 1.35
CA LEU A 91 -17.83 -6.41 1.90
C LEU A 91 -18.38 -6.97 3.20
N ALA A 92 -19.13 -6.18 3.99
CA ALA A 92 -19.60 -6.59 5.31
C ALA A 92 -20.41 -7.90 5.31
N ARG A 93 -21.07 -8.26 4.20
CA ARG A 93 -21.80 -9.53 4.05
C ARG A 93 -20.92 -10.74 3.73
N LYS A 94 -19.69 -10.53 3.28
CA LYS A 94 -18.76 -11.58 2.83
C LYS A 94 -17.70 -11.94 3.89
N PHE A 95 -17.68 -11.19 4.98
CA PHE A 95 -16.67 -11.30 6.04
C PHE A 95 -17.33 -11.44 7.41
N TRP A 96 -16.67 -12.15 8.31
CA TRP A 96 -17.00 -12.18 9.74
C TRP A 96 -15.78 -11.73 10.54
N TYR A 97 -16.02 -11.22 11.73
CA TYR A 97 -14.94 -10.84 12.64
C TYR A 97 -14.48 -12.06 13.45
N ASP A 98 -13.21 -12.42 13.32
CA ASP A 98 -12.52 -13.42 14.13
C ASP A 98 -11.80 -12.70 15.27
N ALA A 99 -12.39 -12.77 16.47
CA ALA A 99 -11.90 -12.06 17.65
C ALA A 99 -10.59 -12.64 18.20
N GLU A 100 -10.32 -13.94 17.98
CA GLU A 100 -9.09 -14.58 18.44
C GLU A 100 -7.90 -14.11 17.61
N ARG A 101 -8.09 -13.98 16.30
CA ARG A 101 -7.07 -13.51 15.37
C ARG A 101 -7.02 -11.98 15.25
N GLY A 102 -8.07 -11.28 15.66
CA GLY A 102 -8.17 -9.83 15.50
C GLY A 102 -8.29 -9.40 14.04
N VAL A 103 -9.00 -10.19 13.21
CA VAL A 103 -9.12 -9.95 11.76
C VAL A 103 -10.55 -10.12 11.28
N TYR A 104 -10.85 -9.55 10.11
CA TYR A 104 -12.04 -9.92 9.34
C TYR A 104 -11.68 -11.04 8.37
N ALA A 105 -12.19 -12.24 8.61
CA ALA A 105 -11.97 -13.42 7.78
C ALA A 105 -13.10 -13.60 6.75
N ASN A 106 -12.83 -14.32 5.67
CA ASN A 106 -13.81 -14.68 4.65
C ASN A 106 -13.72 -16.16 4.24
N ASN A 107 -14.67 -16.60 3.42
CA ASN A 107 -14.76 -17.98 2.94
C ASN A 107 -13.65 -18.39 1.96
N TYR A 108 -12.79 -17.46 1.52
CA TYR A 108 -11.65 -17.75 0.66
C TYR A 108 -10.38 -18.09 1.44
N GLY A 109 -10.42 -17.98 2.78
CA GLY A 109 -9.25 -18.21 3.64
C GLY A 109 -8.32 -17.02 3.77
N THR A 110 -8.63 -15.89 3.12
CA THR A 110 -7.90 -14.62 3.31
C THR A 110 -8.57 -13.77 4.39
N PHE A 111 -7.88 -12.70 4.80
CA PHE A 111 -8.39 -11.79 5.82
C PHE A 111 -8.06 -10.33 5.55
N VAL A 112 -8.78 -9.44 6.24
CA VAL A 112 -8.48 -8.01 6.34
C VAL A 112 -8.13 -7.71 7.80
N THR A 113 -7.01 -7.03 8.03
CA THR A 113 -6.64 -6.53 9.36
C THR A 113 -6.29 -5.05 9.31
N TYR A 114 -6.48 -4.36 10.43
CA TYR A 114 -6.13 -2.95 10.60
C TYR A 114 -4.93 -2.88 11.54
N MET A 115 -3.85 -2.27 11.09
CA MET A 115 -2.61 -2.16 11.87
C MET A 115 -2.38 -0.72 12.31
N GLU A 116 -2.13 -0.52 13.60
CA GLU A 116 -1.72 0.77 14.11
C GLU A 116 -0.30 1.11 13.65
N THR A 117 -0.08 2.36 13.24
CA THR A 117 1.25 2.87 12.85
C THR A 117 1.39 4.34 13.22
N THR A 118 2.62 4.81 13.28
CA THR A 118 2.90 6.24 13.46
C THR A 118 2.44 7.02 12.23
N LEU A 119 1.50 7.96 12.43
CA LEU A 119 1.02 8.83 11.37
C LEU A 119 2.03 9.92 11.05
N PHE A 120 2.55 9.90 9.83
CA PHE A 120 3.40 10.97 9.31
C PHE A 120 2.60 11.92 8.43
N GLY A 121 2.65 13.21 8.73
CA GLY A 121 2.04 14.27 7.90
C GLY A 121 2.86 14.63 6.66
N ILE A 122 3.26 13.60 5.92
CA ILE A 122 4.11 13.69 4.74
C ILE A 122 3.29 13.28 3.51
N SER A 123 3.35 14.06 2.44
CA SER A 123 2.75 13.71 1.16
C SER A 123 3.69 14.03 0.01
N ALA A 124 3.67 13.19 -1.03
CA ALA A 124 4.49 13.41 -2.23
C ALA A 124 4.15 14.74 -2.92
N SER A 125 2.87 15.17 -2.90
CA SER A 125 2.45 16.46 -3.46
C SER A 125 3.06 17.63 -2.70
N LYS A 126 3.07 17.59 -1.36
CA LYS A 126 3.71 18.62 -0.53
C LYS A 126 5.22 18.67 -0.78
N ILE A 127 5.88 17.51 -0.83
CA ILE A 127 7.32 17.40 -1.14
C ILE A 127 7.66 18.04 -2.48
N ARG A 128 6.91 17.72 -3.55
CA ARG A 128 7.15 18.31 -4.88
C ARG A 128 6.92 19.81 -4.90
N ALA A 129 5.88 20.31 -4.24
CA ALA A 129 5.62 21.75 -4.13
C ALA A 129 6.78 22.47 -3.40
N THR A 130 7.22 21.94 -2.26
CA THR A 130 8.36 22.48 -1.50
C THR A 130 9.63 22.53 -2.35
N ILE A 131 9.94 21.48 -3.12
CA ILE A 131 11.12 21.47 -4.01
C ILE A 131 10.99 22.54 -5.10
N LYS A 132 9.82 22.67 -5.72
CA LYS A 132 9.55 23.65 -6.77
C LYS A 132 9.71 25.09 -6.27
N GLU A 133 9.34 25.36 -5.03
CA GLU A 133 9.49 26.65 -4.36
C GLU A 133 10.91 26.92 -3.85
N GLY A 134 11.86 25.99 -4.06
CA GLY A 134 13.24 26.11 -3.57
C GLY A 134 13.41 25.78 -2.09
N GLY A 135 12.39 25.22 -1.44
CA GLY A 135 12.42 24.79 -0.06
C GLY A 135 13.21 23.48 0.14
N SER A 136 13.61 23.23 1.39
CA SER A 136 14.32 22.01 1.77
C SER A 136 13.37 20.89 2.15
N VAL A 137 13.68 19.66 1.70
CA VAL A 137 12.99 18.42 2.10
C VAL A 137 13.91 17.50 2.93
N ARG A 138 15.00 18.06 3.47
CA ARG A 138 15.94 17.34 4.32
C ARG A 138 15.21 16.75 5.53
N TYR A 139 15.55 15.52 5.89
CA TYR A 139 14.92 14.72 6.96
C TYR A 139 13.48 14.25 6.69
N ILE A 140 12.88 14.59 5.55
CA ILE A 140 11.59 14.03 5.11
C ILE A 140 11.81 12.79 4.23
N LEU A 141 12.94 12.74 3.52
CA LEU A 141 13.31 11.66 2.62
C LEU A 141 14.65 11.01 3.07
N PRO A 142 14.89 9.74 2.73
CA PRO A 142 16.22 9.16 2.83
C PRO A 142 17.24 10.00 2.06
N LYS A 143 18.43 10.20 2.63
CA LYS A 143 19.46 11.08 2.07
C LYS A 143 19.79 10.77 0.60
N GLY A 144 19.93 9.49 0.27
CA GLY A 144 20.23 9.08 -1.11
C GLY A 144 19.11 9.41 -2.11
N VAL A 145 17.85 9.50 -1.67
CA VAL A 145 16.73 9.91 -2.52
C VAL A 145 16.76 11.43 -2.75
N GLU A 146 17.02 12.20 -1.70
CA GLU A 146 17.22 13.66 -1.80
C GLU A 146 18.36 14.00 -2.78
N ASP A 147 19.52 13.34 -2.65
CA ASP A 147 20.66 13.53 -3.55
C ASP A 147 20.33 13.18 -5.00
N TYR A 148 19.55 12.12 -5.20
CA TYR A 148 19.09 11.74 -6.53
C TYR A 148 18.18 12.79 -7.17
N ILE A 149 17.24 13.36 -6.39
CA ILE A 149 16.35 14.44 -6.86
C ILE A 149 17.17 15.67 -7.26
N ILE A 150 18.13 16.09 -6.44
CA ILE A 150 18.98 17.26 -6.70
C ILE A 150 19.84 17.04 -7.95
N LYS A 151 20.52 15.89 -8.03
CA LYS A 151 21.42 15.56 -9.15
C LYS A 151 20.70 15.54 -10.51
N ASN A 152 19.44 15.10 -10.53
CA ASN A 152 18.65 14.95 -11.75
C ASN A 152 17.66 16.11 -11.98
N SER A 153 17.72 17.18 -11.18
CA SER A 153 16.82 18.34 -11.26
C SER A 153 15.33 17.96 -11.30
N LEU A 154 14.93 16.92 -10.56
CA LEU A 154 13.54 16.47 -10.54
C LEU A 154 12.65 17.46 -9.76
N TYR A 155 11.43 17.65 -10.25
CA TYR A 155 10.38 18.47 -9.61
C TYR A 155 10.68 19.98 -9.51
N ARG A 156 11.67 20.47 -10.27
CA ARG A 156 11.93 21.89 -10.47
C ARG A 156 11.05 22.44 -11.60
#